data_AF-H3DF79-F1
#
_entry.id   AF-H3DF79-F1
#
_cell.length_a   1.000
_cell.length_b   1.000
_cell.length_c   1.000
_cell.angle_alpha   90.00
_cell.angle_beta   90.00
_cell.angle_gamma   90.00
#
_symmetry.space_group_name_H-M   'P 1'
#
loop_
_entity.id
_entity.type
_entity.pdbx_description
1 polymer ?
#
loop_
_entity_poly.entity_id
_entity_poly.type
_entity_poly.pdbx_seq_one_letter_code
_entity_poly.pdbx_strand_id
1 'polypeptide(L)'
;LQFAEDLANLLHHPAPRQWREVAERLKIPFDPASQYHPEYDGYLKGHPVKQADTVMLGYPLGFQMPLEVRKNDLEVYEPVTDPNGPAMTWSMFAIGWLELGKAEKAQLLLHKCFQNIQAPFQVWSESADGSGAVNFLTGMGGFLQAVLFGYTGFRVQKECLAFSPLLPSDIPELCIRGVTYLGCRMDWLLRKEDVCVILRQQAGSVDSNAKPCSLQVVLKDSGIQIPLMPGQPVTFPRGPGCV
;
A
#
# COMPACT_ATOMS: atom_id res chain seq x y z
N LEU A 1 -4.44 16.64 -9.69
CA LEU A 1 -4.15 17.63 -10.75
C LEU A 1 -2.96 17.21 -11.60
N GLN A 2 -1.77 16.97 -11.02
CA GLN A 2 -0.57 16.49 -11.75
C GLN A 2 -0.86 15.26 -12.64
N PHE A 3 -1.48 14.21 -12.10
CA PHE A 3 -1.86 13.02 -12.88
C PHE A 3 -2.74 13.34 -14.11
N ALA A 4 -3.68 14.27 -13.99
CA ALA A 4 -4.56 14.64 -15.09
C ALA A 4 -3.81 15.42 -16.19
N GLU A 5 -2.83 16.23 -15.80
CA GLU A 5 -1.94 16.92 -16.72
C GLU A 5 -0.99 15.96 -17.44
N ASP A 6 -0.37 15.03 -16.72
CA ASP A 6 0.48 13.99 -17.30
C ASP A 6 -0.30 13.13 -18.32
N LEU A 7 -1.53 12.75 -17.98
CA LEU A 7 -2.41 12.00 -18.87
C LEU A 7 -2.83 12.81 -20.09
N ALA A 8 -3.14 14.10 -19.93
CA ALA A 8 -3.47 14.97 -21.06
C ALA A 8 -2.29 15.09 -22.04
N ASN A 9 -1.06 15.25 -21.52
CA ASN A 9 0.15 15.24 -22.34
C ASN A 9 0.34 13.91 -23.09
N LEU A 10 0.11 12.78 -22.41
CA LEU A 10 0.20 11.43 -23.00
C LEU A 10 -0.85 11.21 -24.10
N LEU A 11 -2.06 11.72 -23.92
CA LEU A 11 -3.16 11.62 -24.88
C LEU A 11 -3.13 12.71 -25.96
N HIS A 12 -2.08 13.56 -25.97
CA HIS A 12 -1.97 14.71 -26.85
C HIS A 12 -3.18 15.66 -26.80
N HIS A 13 -3.78 15.80 -25.61
CA HIS A 13 -4.88 16.70 -25.33
C HIS A 13 -4.37 17.92 -24.54
N PRO A 14 -4.84 19.15 -24.83
CA PRO A 14 -4.48 20.31 -24.01
C PRO A 14 -4.99 20.15 -22.58
N ALA A 15 -4.12 20.39 -21.60
CA ALA A 15 -4.48 20.55 -20.19
C ALA A 15 -4.67 22.04 -19.86
N PRO A 16 -5.75 22.43 -19.15
CA PRO A 16 -5.89 23.79 -18.63
C PRO A 16 -4.69 24.19 -17.76
N ARG A 17 -4.05 25.31 -18.07
CA ARG A 17 -2.88 25.83 -17.34
C ARG A 17 -3.15 26.00 -15.83
N GLN A 18 -4.40 26.30 -15.48
CA GLN A 18 -4.85 26.43 -14.10
C GLN A 18 -4.64 25.16 -13.27
N TRP A 19 -4.69 23.97 -13.89
CA TRP A 19 -4.45 22.71 -13.17
C TRP A 19 -3.02 22.64 -12.63
N ARG A 20 -2.03 23.00 -13.45
CA ARG A 20 -0.63 23.07 -13.03
C ARG A 20 -0.43 24.15 -11.97
N GLU A 21 -0.97 25.35 -12.20
CA GLU A 21 -0.81 26.48 -11.28
C GLU A 21 -1.38 26.19 -9.89
N VAL A 22 -2.53 25.52 -9.81
CA VAL A 22 -3.10 25.08 -8.53
C VAL A 22 -2.27 23.94 -7.93
N ALA A 23 -1.85 22.96 -8.73
CA ALA A 23 -1.06 21.83 -8.22
C ALA A 23 0.28 22.26 -7.60
N GLU A 24 0.96 23.23 -8.21
CA GLU A 24 2.25 23.77 -7.73
C GLU A 24 2.12 24.61 -6.46
N ARG A 25 0.91 25.09 -6.14
CA ARG A 25 0.66 26.02 -5.02
C ARG A 25 -0.30 25.47 -3.97
N LEU A 26 -0.78 24.24 -4.15
CA LEU A 26 -1.69 23.62 -3.21
C LEU A 26 -0.95 23.44 -1.89
N LYS A 27 -1.46 24.08 -0.84
CA LYS A 27 -0.88 23.98 0.50
C LYS A 27 -1.20 22.62 1.09
N ILE A 28 -0.17 21.89 1.48
CA ILE A 28 -0.26 20.75 2.39
C ILE A 28 0.31 21.23 3.72
N PRO A 29 -0.48 21.27 4.82
CA PRO A 29 0.03 21.74 6.10
C PRO A 29 1.26 20.93 6.53
N PHE A 30 2.30 21.63 6.94
CA PHE A 30 3.54 21.02 7.40
C PHE A 30 4.14 21.85 8.53
N ASP A 31 4.45 21.21 9.65
CA ASP A 31 5.15 21.84 10.78
C ASP A 31 6.65 21.53 10.66
N PRO A 32 7.50 22.52 10.29
CA PRO A 32 8.93 22.31 10.16
C PRO A 32 9.64 22.08 11.49
N ALA A 33 9.07 22.46 12.64
CA ALA A 33 9.69 22.24 13.94
C ALA A 33 9.54 20.79 14.39
N SER A 34 8.34 20.24 14.23
CA SER A 34 8.01 18.85 14.62
C SER A 34 8.13 17.85 13.47
N GLN A 35 8.41 18.30 12.25
CA GLN A 35 8.59 17.48 11.04
C GLN A 35 7.42 16.50 10.81
N TYR A 36 6.18 17.00 10.85
CA TYR A 36 4.96 16.22 10.55
C TYR A 36 3.94 17.10 9.83
N HIS A 37 2.90 16.49 9.29
CA HIS A 37 1.79 17.18 8.62
C HIS A 37 0.58 17.32 9.57
N PRO A 38 0.23 18.54 10.02
CA PRO A 38 -1.05 18.78 10.66
C PRO A 38 -2.22 18.42 9.73
N GLU A 39 -3.30 17.87 10.29
CA GLU A 39 -4.50 17.42 9.56
C GLU A 39 -5.18 18.60 8.83
N TYR A 40 -5.16 19.77 9.45
CA TYR A 40 -5.66 21.02 8.88
C TYR A 40 -4.95 22.22 9.51
N ASP A 41 -5.17 23.41 8.94
CA ASP A 41 -4.63 24.66 9.47
C ASP A 41 -5.19 24.96 10.86
N GLY A 42 -4.30 25.06 11.85
CA GLY A 42 -4.67 25.27 13.25
C GLY A 42 -4.96 23.99 14.03
N TYR A 43 -4.73 22.81 13.45
CA TYR A 43 -4.79 21.55 14.20
C TYR A 43 -3.83 21.59 15.41
N LEU A 44 -4.36 21.32 16.59
CA LEU A 44 -3.61 21.27 17.84
C LEU A 44 -3.11 19.83 18.05
N LYS A 45 -1.78 19.65 18.00
CA LYS A 45 -1.14 18.34 18.19
C LYS A 45 -1.64 17.68 19.48
N GLY A 46 -2.17 16.45 19.37
CA GLY A 46 -2.78 15.74 20.49
C GLY A 46 -4.31 15.73 20.45
N HIS A 47 -4.95 16.54 19.62
CA HIS A 47 -6.41 16.54 19.47
C HIS A 47 -6.89 15.21 18.86
N PRO A 48 -7.98 14.62 19.41
CA PRO A 48 -8.51 13.37 18.90
C PRO A 48 -8.95 13.46 17.43
N VAL A 49 -8.71 12.39 16.68
CA VAL A 49 -9.17 12.21 15.31
C VAL A 49 -10.05 10.97 15.21
N LYS A 50 -11.07 11.01 14.36
CA LYS A 50 -12.04 9.90 14.26
C LYS A 50 -11.43 8.66 13.59
N GLN A 51 -10.61 8.86 12.57
CA GLN A 51 -10.12 7.81 11.66
C GLN A 51 -8.82 8.23 10.99
N ALA A 52 -8.25 7.35 10.17
CA ALA A 52 -7.06 7.67 9.38
C ALA A 52 -7.36 8.84 8.41
N ASP A 53 -6.55 9.91 8.50
CA ASP A 53 -6.59 11.07 7.60
C ASP A 53 -5.17 11.40 7.11
N THR A 54 -4.38 12.19 7.86
CA THR A 54 -3.00 12.57 7.49
C THR A 54 -2.14 11.37 7.12
N VAL A 55 -2.27 10.26 7.84
CA VAL A 55 -1.48 9.04 7.58
C VAL A 55 -1.75 8.44 6.19
N MET A 56 -2.83 8.85 5.52
CA MET A 56 -3.18 8.46 4.16
C MET A 56 -2.39 9.20 3.08
N LEU A 57 -1.64 10.26 3.44
CA LEU A 57 -0.66 10.89 2.55
C LEU A 57 0.39 9.87 2.09
N GLY A 58 0.87 9.01 2.99
CA GLY A 58 1.83 7.95 2.63
C GLY A 58 1.19 6.86 1.78
N TYR A 59 0.09 6.28 2.25
CA TYR A 59 -0.70 5.29 1.51
C TYR A 59 -2.20 5.53 1.74
N PRO A 60 -3.03 5.59 0.68
CA PRO A 60 -2.73 5.18 -0.69
C PRO A 60 -2.19 6.31 -1.60
N LEU A 61 -2.10 7.56 -1.12
CA LEU A 61 -1.77 8.69 -2.01
C LEU A 61 -0.34 8.60 -2.58
N GLY A 62 0.62 8.02 -1.85
CA GLY A 62 2.01 7.93 -2.29
C GLY A 62 2.74 9.28 -2.27
N PHE A 63 2.32 10.19 -1.39
CA PHE A 63 2.93 11.52 -1.24
C PHE A 63 4.39 11.37 -0.85
N GLN A 64 5.27 12.01 -1.62
CA GLN A 64 6.71 11.93 -1.41
C GLN A 64 7.10 12.75 -0.17
N MET A 65 7.60 12.08 0.85
CA MET A 65 8.06 12.69 2.08
C MET A 65 9.27 11.93 2.65
N PRO A 66 10.14 12.58 3.44
CA PRO A 66 11.20 11.89 4.16
C PRO A 66 10.65 10.80 5.09
N LEU A 67 11.40 9.70 5.28
CA LEU A 67 11.00 8.60 6.17
C LEU A 67 10.72 9.07 7.60
N GLU A 68 11.47 10.07 8.09
CA GLU A 68 11.24 10.62 9.43
C GLU A 68 9.90 11.37 9.51
N VAL A 69 9.51 12.11 8.47
CA VAL A 69 8.19 12.77 8.42
C VAL A 69 7.08 11.73 8.38
N ARG A 70 7.23 10.68 7.55
CA ARG A 70 6.28 9.55 7.49
C ARG A 70 6.10 8.89 8.86
N LYS A 71 7.20 8.68 9.59
CA LYS A 71 7.20 8.14 10.94
C LYS A 71 6.50 9.09 11.92
N ASN A 72 6.82 10.38 11.88
CA ASN A 72 6.22 11.37 12.76
C ASN A 72 4.70 11.48 12.53
N ASP A 73 4.22 11.46 11.29
CA ASP A 73 2.79 11.43 11.00
C ASP A 73 2.12 10.23 11.69
N LEU A 74 2.71 9.03 11.60
CA LEU A 74 2.16 7.84 12.27
C LEU A 74 2.22 7.95 13.79
N GLU A 75 3.34 8.39 14.37
CA GLU A 75 3.51 8.53 15.83
C GLU A 75 2.60 9.59 16.44
N VAL A 76 2.33 10.67 15.71
CA VAL A 76 1.44 11.74 16.17
C VAL A 76 -0.01 11.29 16.15
N TYR A 77 -0.46 10.64 15.06
CA TYR A 77 -1.88 10.35 14.86
C TYR A 77 -2.34 9.03 15.47
N GLU A 78 -1.50 8.00 15.55
CA GLU A 78 -1.91 6.69 16.10
C GLU A 78 -2.49 6.76 17.53
N PRO A 79 -1.89 7.45 18.51
CA PRO A 79 -2.41 7.46 19.88
C PRO A 79 -3.65 8.34 20.07
N VAL A 80 -3.93 9.25 19.14
CA VAL A 80 -5.09 10.17 19.21
C VAL A 80 -6.23 9.76 18.29
N THR A 81 -6.05 8.70 17.51
CA THR A 81 -7.10 8.12 16.68
C THR A 81 -8.07 7.34 17.54
N ASP A 82 -9.37 7.58 17.36
CA ASP A 82 -10.44 6.93 18.10
C ASP A 82 -10.25 5.39 18.09
N PRO A 83 -10.07 4.73 19.25
CA PRO A 83 -9.95 3.28 19.33
C PRO A 83 -11.18 2.55 18.78
N ASN A 84 -12.34 3.19 18.82
CA ASN A 84 -13.62 2.68 18.31
C ASN A 84 -13.98 3.25 16.93
N GLY A 85 -13.02 3.91 16.27
CA GLY A 85 -13.17 4.40 14.91
C GLY A 85 -13.43 3.27 13.90
N PRO A 86 -13.78 3.62 12.66
CA PRO A 86 -14.23 2.64 11.67
C PRO A 86 -13.12 1.65 11.26
N ALA A 87 -13.53 0.41 10.98
CA ALA A 87 -12.69 -0.78 10.74
C ALA A 87 -11.53 -0.62 9.74
N MET A 88 -11.59 0.35 8.83
CA MET A 88 -10.53 0.58 7.84
C MET A 88 -9.27 1.25 8.41
N THR A 89 -9.42 1.96 9.53
CA THR A 89 -8.41 2.87 10.08
C THR A 89 -7.09 2.17 10.40
N TRP A 90 -7.15 1.08 11.18
CA TRP A 90 -5.96 0.37 11.66
C TRP A 90 -5.16 -0.28 10.54
N SER A 91 -5.82 -0.61 9.43
CA SER A 91 -5.14 -1.13 8.23
C SER A 91 -4.24 -0.08 7.58
N MET A 92 -4.64 1.20 7.56
CA MET A 92 -3.83 2.28 6.98
C MET A 92 -2.58 2.56 7.83
N PHE A 93 -2.73 2.54 9.16
CA PHE A 93 -1.59 2.62 10.07
C PHE A 93 -0.66 1.40 9.93
N ALA A 94 -1.21 0.18 9.86
CA ALA A 94 -0.42 -1.02 9.68
C ALA A 94 0.43 -0.97 8.41
N ILE A 95 -0.13 -0.53 7.27
CA ILE A 95 0.62 -0.33 6.03
C ILE A 95 1.74 0.70 6.25
N GLY A 96 1.47 1.83 6.90
CA GLY A 96 2.48 2.84 7.20
C GLY A 96 3.63 2.33 8.06
N TRP A 97 3.35 1.51 9.06
CA TRP A 97 4.38 0.89 9.88
C TRP A 97 5.19 -0.17 9.14
N LEU A 98 4.56 -0.90 8.22
CA LEU A 98 5.26 -1.83 7.32
C LEU A 98 6.22 -1.10 6.37
N GLU A 99 5.82 0.06 5.83
CA GLU A 99 6.70 0.94 5.03
C GLU A 99 7.97 1.37 5.79
N LEU A 100 7.89 1.44 7.13
CA LEU A 100 9.00 1.84 8.01
C LEU A 100 9.74 0.65 8.63
N GLY A 101 9.51 -0.58 8.17
CA GLY A 101 10.20 -1.76 8.69
C GLY A 101 9.69 -2.23 10.06
N LYS A 102 8.55 -1.74 10.55
CA LYS A 102 8.01 -2.03 11.90
C LYS A 102 6.93 -3.12 11.85
N ALA A 103 7.32 -4.33 11.43
CA ALA A 103 6.41 -5.46 11.22
C ALA A 103 5.56 -5.81 12.46
N GLU A 104 6.19 -5.92 13.63
CA GLU A 104 5.49 -6.29 14.87
C GLU A 104 4.47 -5.23 15.30
N LYS A 105 4.80 -3.94 15.10
CA LYS A 105 3.87 -2.85 15.39
C LYS A 105 2.66 -2.90 14.45
N ALA A 106 2.90 -3.14 13.16
CA ALA A 106 1.83 -3.31 12.20
C ALA A 106 0.93 -4.50 12.52
N GLN A 107 1.51 -5.63 12.96
CA GLN A 107 0.78 -6.83 13.34
C GLN A 107 -0.17 -6.59 14.52
N LEU A 108 0.26 -5.84 15.53
CA LEU A 108 -0.61 -5.44 16.64
C LEU A 108 -1.82 -4.62 16.18
N LEU A 109 -1.64 -3.75 15.18
CA LEU A 109 -2.72 -2.94 14.63
C LEU A 109 -3.66 -3.77 13.76
N LEU A 110 -3.14 -4.71 12.96
CA LEU A 110 -3.98 -5.63 12.20
C LEU A 110 -4.79 -6.55 13.10
N HIS A 111 -4.26 -6.91 14.27
CA HIS A 111 -5.01 -7.69 15.25
C HIS A 111 -6.27 -6.95 15.73
N LYS A 112 -6.23 -5.61 15.83
CA LYS A 112 -7.42 -4.80 16.16
C LYS A 112 -8.54 -4.97 15.13
N CYS A 113 -8.21 -5.11 13.84
CA CYS A 113 -9.21 -5.27 12.78
C CYS A 113 -10.09 -6.52 12.97
N PHE A 114 -9.60 -7.56 13.66
CA PHE A 114 -10.41 -8.75 13.93
C PHE A 114 -11.57 -8.48 14.90
N GLN A 115 -11.52 -7.42 15.70
CA GLN A 115 -12.62 -7.05 16.59
C GLN A 115 -13.87 -6.60 15.82
N ASN A 116 -13.72 -6.21 14.55
CA ASN A 116 -14.84 -5.86 13.68
C ASN A 116 -15.56 -7.09 13.10
N ILE A 117 -15.09 -8.32 13.36
CA ILE A 117 -15.68 -9.56 12.84
C ILE A 117 -16.78 -10.05 13.78
N GLN A 118 -18.00 -10.09 13.28
CA GLN A 118 -19.19 -10.45 14.05
C GLN A 118 -19.64 -11.88 13.76
N ALA A 119 -19.81 -12.65 14.83
CA ALA A 119 -20.42 -13.98 14.80
C ALA A 119 -21.92 -13.90 14.43
N PRO A 120 -22.54 -15.01 13.95
CA PRO A 120 -21.92 -16.31 13.66
C PRO A 120 -21.30 -16.41 12.26
N PHE A 121 -21.55 -15.43 11.39
CA PHE A 121 -21.19 -15.51 9.97
C PHE A 121 -19.88 -14.81 9.61
N GLN A 122 -19.14 -14.31 10.62
CA GLN A 122 -17.90 -13.57 10.45
C GLN A 122 -18.05 -12.35 9.52
N VAL A 123 -19.22 -11.70 9.59
CA VAL A 123 -19.48 -10.45 8.85
C VAL A 123 -18.74 -9.31 9.51
N TRP A 124 -18.21 -8.38 8.73
CA TRP A 124 -17.53 -7.21 9.28
C TRP A 124 -18.54 -6.09 9.59
N SER A 125 -18.42 -5.46 10.74
CA SER A 125 -19.13 -4.24 11.12
C SER A 125 -18.21 -3.02 11.05
N GLU A 126 -18.79 -1.84 10.85
CA GLU A 126 -18.04 -0.57 10.87
C GLU A 126 -17.32 -0.37 12.21
N SER A 127 -18.04 -0.53 13.31
CA SER A 127 -17.51 -0.42 14.68
C SER A 127 -17.24 -1.80 15.28
N ALA A 128 -16.28 -1.89 16.20
CA ALA A 128 -15.90 -3.16 16.84
C ALA A 128 -17.02 -3.78 17.70
N ASP A 129 -17.91 -2.95 18.24
CA ASP A 129 -19.07 -3.37 19.04
C ASP A 129 -20.24 -3.93 18.21
N GLY A 130 -20.08 -4.04 16.89
CA GLY A 130 -21.11 -4.52 15.98
C GLY A 130 -22.05 -3.43 15.48
N SER A 131 -21.92 -2.19 15.95
CA SER A 131 -22.74 -1.06 15.50
C SER A 131 -22.25 -0.46 14.18
N GLY A 132 -23.02 0.50 13.65
CA GLY A 132 -22.75 1.15 12.37
C GLY A 132 -23.16 0.29 11.18
N ALA A 133 -22.47 0.45 10.05
CA ALA A 133 -22.75 -0.36 8.86
C ALA A 133 -22.47 -1.85 9.09
N VAL A 134 -23.46 -2.70 8.81
CA VAL A 134 -23.32 -4.15 8.76
C VAL A 134 -22.80 -4.56 7.38
N ASN A 135 -21.98 -5.61 7.32
CA ASN A 135 -21.30 -6.04 6.09
C ASN A 135 -20.44 -4.92 5.50
N PHE A 136 -19.60 -4.33 6.35
CA PHE A 136 -18.79 -3.16 6.03
C PHE A 136 -17.60 -3.53 5.14
N LEU A 137 -17.85 -3.58 3.84
CA LEU A 137 -16.87 -3.95 2.82
C LEU A 137 -15.63 -3.05 2.82
N THR A 138 -15.75 -1.79 3.22
CA THR A 138 -14.62 -0.87 3.33
C THR A 138 -13.61 -1.35 4.38
N GLY A 139 -14.08 -1.88 5.51
CA GLY A 139 -13.22 -2.49 6.53
C GLY A 139 -12.50 -3.73 6.01
N MET A 140 -13.25 -4.63 5.36
CA MET A 140 -12.70 -5.85 4.74
C MET A 140 -11.65 -5.52 3.67
N GLY A 141 -11.93 -4.52 2.84
CA GLY A 141 -11.04 -4.02 1.81
C GLY A 141 -9.77 -3.39 2.40
N GLY A 142 -9.89 -2.62 3.48
CA GLY A 142 -8.73 -2.09 4.22
C GLY A 142 -7.82 -3.21 4.72
N PHE A 143 -8.39 -4.24 5.35
CA PHE A 143 -7.63 -5.39 5.84
C PHE A 143 -6.92 -6.14 4.70
N LEU A 144 -7.63 -6.40 3.60
CA LEU A 144 -7.05 -7.02 2.41
C LEU A 144 -5.90 -6.17 1.83
N GLN A 145 -6.04 -4.85 1.82
CA GLN A 145 -4.97 -3.95 1.39
C GLN A 145 -3.75 -4.02 2.31
N ALA A 146 -3.91 -4.18 3.62
CA ALA A 146 -2.77 -4.35 4.50
C ALA A 146 -2.04 -5.67 4.27
N VAL A 147 -2.78 -6.75 4.00
CA VAL A 147 -2.17 -8.04 3.61
C VAL A 147 -1.46 -7.93 2.26
N LEU A 148 -2.13 -7.36 1.25
CA LEU A 148 -1.60 -7.32 -0.11
C LEU A 148 -0.55 -6.23 -0.26
N PHE A 149 -0.86 -4.96 0.00
CA PHE A 149 0.05 -3.83 -0.23
C PHE A 149 0.93 -3.51 0.98
N GLY A 150 0.58 -3.98 2.19
CA GLY A 150 1.46 -3.87 3.36
C GLY A 150 2.55 -4.95 3.32
N TYR A 151 2.21 -6.23 3.51
CA TYR A 151 3.22 -7.29 3.67
C TYR A 151 4.06 -7.55 2.43
N THR A 152 3.53 -7.38 1.23
CA THR A 152 4.35 -7.51 0.01
C THR A 152 5.10 -6.23 -0.32
N GLY A 153 4.66 -5.10 0.23
CA GLY A 153 5.11 -3.77 -0.16
C GLY A 153 4.77 -3.41 -1.62
N PHE A 154 3.81 -4.08 -2.26
CA PHE A 154 3.46 -3.79 -3.65
C PHE A 154 3.05 -2.33 -3.85
N ARG A 155 3.66 -1.65 -4.83
CA ARG A 155 3.26 -0.32 -5.29
C ARG A 155 3.30 -0.30 -6.81
N VAL A 156 2.17 0.01 -7.42
CA VAL A 156 2.12 0.24 -8.87
C VAL A 156 2.70 1.63 -9.12
N GLN A 157 3.85 1.67 -9.77
CA GLN A 157 4.52 2.89 -10.19
C GLN A 157 4.39 3.04 -11.71
N LYS A 158 4.76 4.20 -12.23
CA LYS A 158 4.60 4.52 -13.65
C LYS A 158 5.37 3.56 -14.55
N GLU A 159 6.55 3.11 -14.13
CA GLU A 159 7.43 2.24 -14.92
C GLU A 159 7.51 0.79 -14.43
N CYS A 160 7.03 0.46 -13.22
CA CYS A 160 7.20 -0.88 -12.64
C CYS A 160 6.17 -1.22 -11.56
N LEU A 161 6.08 -2.50 -11.20
CA LEU A 161 5.47 -2.97 -9.96
C LEU A 161 6.55 -3.10 -8.90
N ALA A 162 6.70 -2.09 -8.05
CA ALA A 162 7.64 -2.15 -6.93
C ALA A 162 7.14 -3.10 -5.84
N PHE A 163 8.06 -3.73 -5.11
CA PHE A 163 7.79 -4.58 -3.95
C PHE A 163 8.84 -4.34 -2.86
N SER A 164 8.44 -4.53 -1.61
CA SER A 164 9.33 -4.43 -0.44
C SER A 164 8.79 -5.32 0.69
N PRO A 165 8.88 -6.64 0.55
CA PRO A 165 8.20 -7.60 1.40
C PRO A 165 8.73 -7.58 2.83
N LEU A 166 7.79 -7.55 3.77
CA LEU A 166 8.05 -7.56 5.20
C LEU A 166 6.99 -8.42 5.89
N LEU A 167 7.43 -9.44 6.62
CA LEU A 167 6.58 -10.32 7.40
C LEU A 167 6.90 -10.15 8.89
N PRO A 168 5.90 -10.15 9.78
CA PRO A 168 6.11 -10.28 11.21
C PRO A 168 6.60 -11.69 11.57
N SER A 169 7.14 -11.85 12.77
CA SER A 169 7.79 -13.08 13.23
C SER A 169 6.83 -14.28 13.35
N ASP A 170 5.53 -14.04 13.50
CA ASP A 170 4.48 -15.04 13.61
C ASP A 170 3.93 -15.51 12.24
N ILE A 171 4.36 -14.92 11.12
CA ILE A 171 4.00 -15.34 9.77
C ILE A 171 5.21 -15.98 9.08
N PRO A 172 5.28 -17.32 9.02
CA PRO A 172 6.43 -18.01 8.41
C PRO A 172 6.45 -17.90 6.88
N GLU A 173 5.26 -17.85 6.27
CA GLU A 173 5.09 -17.81 4.82
C GLU A 173 3.79 -17.06 4.46
N LEU A 174 3.83 -16.27 3.38
CA LEU A 174 2.66 -15.65 2.77
C LEU A 174 2.63 -15.97 1.27
N CYS A 175 1.55 -16.62 0.81
CA CYS A 175 1.34 -16.94 -0.59
C CYS A 175 0.25 -16.04 -1.20
N ILE A 176 0.63 -15.22 -2.18
CA ILE A 176 -0.30 -14.40 -2.97
C ILE A 176 -0.39 -14.99 -4.37
N ARG A 177 -1.57 -15.45 -4.76
CA ARG A 177 -1.79 -16.09 -6.06
C ARG A 177 -2.52 -15.17 -7.02
N GLY A 178 -2.13 -15.23 -8.30
CA GLY A 178 -2.83 -14.53 -9.36
C GLY A 178 -2.66 -13.02 -9.40
N VAL A 179 -1.52 -12.50 -8.93
CA VAL A 179 -1.15 -11.09 -9.16
C VAL A 179 -1.07 -10.87 -10.66
N THR A 180 -1.94 -10.02 -11.20
CA THR A 180 -1.99 -9.74 -12.64
C THR A 180 -1.38 -8.37 -12.91
N TYR A 181 -0.29 -8.34 -13.68
CA TYR A 181 0.45 -7.13 -14.01
C TYR A 181 0.88 -7.16 -15.49
N LEU A 182 0.57 -6.11 -16.25
CA LEU A 182 0.83 -6.02 -17.69
C LEU A 182 0.37 -7.26 -18.49
N GLY A 183 -0.77 -7.83 -18.10
CA GLY A 183 -1.34 -9.03 -18.74
C GLY A 183 -0.66 -10.35 -18.35
N CYS A 184 0.37 -10.31 -17.51
CA CYS A 184 1.04 -11.48 -16.96
C CYS A 184 0.47 -11.83 -15.58
N ARG A 185 0.26 -13.12 -15.33
CA ARG A 185 -0.25 -13.63 -14.05
C ARG A 185 0.88 -14.30 -13.26
N MET A 186 1.13 -13.82 -12.05
CA MET A 186 2.20 -14.29 -11.17
C MET A 186 1.65 -14.81 -9.85
N ASP A 187 2.29 -15.85 -9.31
CA ASP A 187 2.16 -16.24 -7.90
C ASP A 187 3.43 -15.82 -7.15
N TRP A 188 3.24 -15.32 -5.93
CA TRP A 188 4.30 -14.85 -5.05
C TRP A 188 4.27 -15.66 -3.76
N LEU A 189 5.45 -16.07 -3.32
CA LEU A 189 5.66 -16.78 -2.08
C LEU A 189 6.73 -16.08 -1.27
N LEU A 190 6.32 -15.42 -0.19
CA LEU A 190 7.18 -14.65 0.68
C LEU A 190 7.49 -15.51 1.88
N ARG A 191 8.79 -15.65 2.20
CA ARG A 191 9.29 -16.34 3.39
C ARG A 191 10.21 -15.41 4.15
N LYS A 192 10.67 -15.87 5.31
CA LYS A 192 11.57 -15.10 6.17
C LYS A 192 12.87 -14.67 5.47
N GLU A 193 13.47 -15.58 4.69
CA GLU A 193 14.79 -15.36 4.07
C GLU A 193 14.72 -15.10 2.56
N ASP A 194 13.66 -15.56 1.89
CA ASP A 194 13.53 -15.52 0.43
C ASP A 194 12.13 -15.13 -0.05
N VAL A 195 12.09 -14.77 -1.32
CA VAL A 195 10.87 -14.57 -2.10
C VAL A 195 10.97 -15.43 -3.35
N CYS A 196 9.91 -16.16 -3.65
CA CYS A 196 9.79 -16.96 -4.86
C CYS A 196 8.63 -16.43 -5.72
N VAL A 197 8.90 -16.18 -7.00
CA VAL A 197 7.93 -15.70 -7.98
C VAL A 197 7.78 -16.73 -9.08
N ILE A 198 6.54 -17.06 -9.44
CA ILE A 198 6.22 -17.97 -10.55
C ILE A 198 5.33 -17.24 -11.54
N LEU A 199 5.83 -17.00 -12.75
CA LEU A 199 5.01 -16.54 -13.87
C LEU A 199 4.16 -17.72 -14.38
N ARG A 200 2.83 -17.62 -14.27
CA ARG A 200 1.87 -18.66 -14.67
C ARG A 200 1.43 -18.54 -16.12
N GLN A 201 1.11 -17.32 -16.53
CA GLN A 201 0.57 -17.03 -17.85
C GLN A 201 1.06 -15.66 -18.32
N GLN A 202 1.31 -15.52 -19.61
CA GLN A 202 1.65 -14.25 -20.27
C GLN A 202 0.52 -13.89 -21.23
N ALA A 203 0.17 -12.60 -21.33
CA ALA A 203 -0.75 -12.12 -22.37
C ALA A 203 -0.13 -12.41 -23.74
N GLY A 204 -0.76 -13.33 -24.48
CA GLY A 204 -0.26 -13.87 -25.74
C GLY A 204 -0.85 -15.22 -26.15
N SER A 205 -1.62 -15.90 -25.29
CA SER A 205 -2.30 -17.15 -25.68
C SER A 205 -3.69 -16.96 -26.32
N VAL A 206 -4.21 -15.72 -26.44
CA VAL A 206 -5.57 -15.47 -26.96
C VAL A 206 -5.62 -14.33 -28.01
N ASP A 207 -4.79 -13.29 -27.91
CA ASP A 207 -4.73 -12.21 -28.92
C ASP A 207 -3.32 -12.09 -29.54
N SER A 208 -3.23 -12.41 -30.83
CA SER A 208 -1.98 -12.61 -31.61
C SER A 208 -1.20 -11.34 -31.98
N ASN A 209 -1.60 -10.16 -31.50
CA ASN A 209 -0.97 -8.88 -31.87
C ASN A 209 -0.27 -8.13 -30.73
N ALA A 210 -0.29 -8.64 -29.49
CA ALA A 210 0.44 -8.04 -28.37
C ALA A 210 1.89 -8.55 -28.35
N LYS A 211 2.88 -7.64 -28.33
CA LYS A 211 4.27 -8.02 -28.07
C LYS A 211 4.34 -8.76 -26.73
N PRO A 212 5.01 -9.93 -26.64
CA PRO A 212 5.15 -10.63 -25.36
C PRO A 212 5.85 -9.72 -24.35
N CYS A 213 5.17 -9.42 -23.23
CA CYS A 213 5.73 -8.61 -22.16
C CYS A 213 6.72 -9.45 -21.36
N SER A 214 8.02 -9.29 -21.62
CA SER A 214 9.07 -9.98 -20.86
C SER A 214 9.23 -9.30 -19.50
N LEU A 215 8.60 -9.88 -18.48
CA LEU A 215 8.78 -9.42 -17.10
C LEU A 215 10.12 -9.91 -16.54
N GLN A 216 10.73 -9.10 -15.70
CA GLN A 216 11.95 -9.44 -14.96
C GLN A 216 11.87 -8.87 -13.55
N VAL A 217 12.39 -9.62 -12.58
CA VAL A 217 12.60 -9.08 -11.24
C VAL A 217 13.91 -8.30 -11.25
N VAL A 218 13.88 -7.06 -10.77
CA VAL A 218 15.06 -6.24 -10.53
C VAL A 218 15.21 -6.01 -9.02
N LEU A 219 16.28 -6.53 -8.43
CA LEU A 219 16.57 -6.35 -7.01
C LEU A 219 17.20 -4.99 -6.76
N LYS A 220 16.63 -4.21 -5.84
CA LYS A 220 17.01 -2.81 -5.62
C LYS A 220 18.46 -2.65 -5.14
N ASP A 221 18.89 -3.51 -4.21
CA ASP A 221 20.19 -3.36 -3.54
C ASP A 221 21.37 -3.87 -4.39
N SER A 222 21.14 -4.91 -5.19
CA SER A 222 22.19 -5.54 -6.01
C SER A 222 22.13 -5.16 -7.49
N GLY A 223 21.00 -4.62 -7.96
CA GLY A 223 20.75 -4.36 -9.38
C GLY A 223 20.59 -5.62 -10.24
N ILE A 224 20.59 -6.81 -9.62
CA ILE A 224 20.44 -8.09 -10.34
C ILE A 224 19.08 -8.13 -11.02
N GLN A 225 19.11 -8.48 -12.30
CA GLN A 225 17.91 -8.64 -13.14
C GLN A 225 17.70 -10.14 -13.40
N ILE A 226 16.52 -10.65 -13.07
CA ILE A 226 16.18 -12.05 -13.21
C ILE A 226 14.94 -12.16 -14.10
N PRO A 227 15.07 -12.69 -15.33
CA PRO A 227 13.92 -12.84 -16.22
C PRO A 227 12.90 -13.81 -15.64
N LEU A 228 11.61 -13.47 -15.74
CA LEU A 228 10.51 -14.35 -15.36
C LEU A 228 10.06 -15.15 -16.58
N MET A 229 10.39 -16.45 -16.59
CA MET A 229 9.97 -17.37 -17.64
C MET A 229 8.71 -18.14 -17.20
N PRO A 230 7.69 -18.30 -18.06
CA PRO A 230 6.48 -19.03 -17.69
C PRO A 230 6.77 -20.44 -17.16
N GLY A 231 6.18 -20.79 -16.03
CA GLY A 231 6.32 -22.09 -15.37
C GLY A 231 7.64 -22.30 -14.61
N GLN A 232 8.62 -21.39 -14.72
CA GLN A 232 9.89 -21.47 -14.01
C GLN A 232 9.86 -20.60 -12.75
N PRO A 233 9.98 -21.20 -11.54
CA PRO A 233 10.10 -20.44 -10.31
C PRO A 233 11.43 -19.69 -10.24
N VAL A 234 11.38 -18.43 -9.83
CA VAL A 234 12.55 -17.60 -9.56
C VAL A 234 12.57 -17.27 -8.07
N THR A 235 13.64 -17.67 -7.37
CA THR A 235 13.83 -17.42 -5.93
C THR A 235 15.01 -16.49 -5.71
N PHE A 236 14.84 -15.49 -4.85
CA PHE A 236 15.86 -14.50 -4.50
C PHE A 236 15.77 -14.12 -3.02
N PRO A 237 16.85 -13.58 -2.41
CA PRO A 237 16.82 -13.10 -1.03
C PRO A 237 15.71 -12.08 -0.81
N ARG A 238 15.04 -12.14 0.34
CA ARG A 238 13.97 -11.19 0.67
C ARG A 238 14.55 -9.78 0.77
N GLY A 239 14.02 -8.86 -0.03
CA GLY A 239 14.43 -7.46 -0.06
C GLY A 239 13.59 -6.65 -1.06
N PRO A 240 13.80 -5.33 -1.12
CA PRO A 240 13.08 -4.47 -2.04
C PRO A 240 13.51 -4.69 -3.49
N GLY A 241 12.59 -4.46 -4.41
CA GLY A 241 12.83 -4.58 -5.85
C GLY A 241 11.63 -4.11 -6.67
N CYS A 242 11.64 -4.40 -7.96
CA CYS A 242 10.48 -4.21 -8.83
C CYS A 242 10.39 -5.29 -9.90
N VAL A 243 9.19 -5.41 -10.48
CA VAL A 243 8.91 -6.19 -11.68
C VAL A 243 8.58 -5.25 -12.83
#